data_AF-A0A162B716-F1
#
_entry.id   AF-A0A162B716-F1
#
_cell.length_a   1.000
_cell.length_b   1.000
_cell.length_c   1.000
_cell.angle_alpha   90.00
_cell.angle_beta   90.00
_cell.angle_gamma   90.00
#
_symmetry.space_group_name_H-M   'P 1'
#
loop_
_entity.id
_entity.type
_entity.pdbx_description
1 polymer ?
#
loop_
_entity_poly.entity_id
_entity_poly.type
_entity_poly.pdbx_seq_one_letter_code
_entity_poly.pdbx_strand_id
1 'polypeptide(L)' 'MNTRIKNIHLNEKALLLIWLLTLATWLNTALVMAFSPFNILEVSALLFSVVLTQCAIYLTKHIAKQNKIVRTVYKSLFGE' A
#
# COMPACT_ATOMS: atom_id res chain seq x y z
N MET A 1 18.67 -23.36 9.14
CA MET A 1 18.04 -22.03 9.31
C MET A 1 16.72 -22.02 8.55
N ASN A 2 15.59 -21.98 9.25
CA ASN A 2 14.26 -22.36 8.74
C ASN A 2 13.75 -21.35 7.69
N THR A 3 13.70 -21.75 6.41
CA THR A 3 13.32 -20.92 5.26
C THR A 3 11.95 -20.25 5.41
N ARG A 4 11.03 -20.85 6.19
CA ARG A 4 9.72 -20.28 6.52
C ARG A 4 9.79 -18.95 7.28
N ILE A 5 10.71 -18.81 8.23
CA ILE A 5 10.81 -17.60 9.09
C ILE A 5 11.35 -16.42 8.27
N LYS A 6 12.31 -16.68 7.38
CA LYS A 6 12.90 -15.65 6.50
C LYS A 6 11.87 -15.08 5.51
N ASN A 7 10.97 -15.93 5.01
CA ASN A 7 9.94 -15.53 4.05
C ASN A 7 8.85 -14.65 4.69
N ILE A 8 8.45 -14.96 5.93
CA ILE A 8 7.50 -14.15 6.69
C ILE A 8 8.06 -12.75 6.94
N HIS A 9 9.33 -12.66 7.33
CA HIS A 9 9.96 -11.37 7.66
C HIS A 9 10.24 -10.49 6.43
N LEU A 10 10.52 -11.10 5.27
CA LEU A 10 10.62 -10.37 3.99
C LEU A 10 9.25 -9.83 3.53
N ASN A 11 8.17 -10.59 3.74
CA ASN A 11 6.82 -10.16 3.40
C ASN A 11 6.33 -8.98 4.26
N GLU A 12 6.66 -8.94 5.56
CA GLU A 12 6.33 -7.81 6.43
C GLU A 12 7.05 -6.51 6.01
N LYS A 13 8.32 -6.59 5.62
CA LYS A 13 9.07 -5.43 5.12
C LYS A 13 8.53 -4.92 3.79
N ALA A 14 8.17 -5.83 2.88
CA ALA A 14 7.55 -5.47 1.62
C ALA A 14 6.19 -4.78 1.83
N LEU A 15 5.40 -5.24 2.81
CA LEU A 15 4.14 -4.62 3.21
C LEU A 15 4.34 -3.20 3.73
N LEU A 16 5.32 -2.99 4.62
CA LEU A 16 5.64 -1.65 5.12
C LEU A 16 6.10 -0.71 4.00
N LEU A 17 6.96 -1.20 3.11
CA LEU A 17 7.45 -0.43 1.96
C LEU A 17 6.32 -0.02 1.01
N ILE A 18 5.37 -0.92 0.72
CA ILE A 18 4.28 -0.58 -0.20
C ILE A 18 3.34 0.47 0.39
N TRP A 19 3.04 0.40 1.70
CA TRP A 19 2.25 1.41 2.39
C TRP A 19 2.96 2.77 2.49
N LEU A 20 4.28 2.77 2.73
CA LEU A 20 5.08 4.00 2.68
C LEU A 20 5.06 4.63 1.28
N LEU A 21 5.15 3.81 0.23
CA LEU A 21 5.06 4.26 -1.15
C LEU A 21 3.67 4.83 -1.46
N THR A 22 2.60 4.19 -0.97
CA THR A 22 1.22 4.70 -1.06
C THR A 22 1.09 6.06 -0.40
N LEU A 23 1.60 6.24 0.82
CA LEU A 23 1.58 7.56 1.49
C LEU A 23 2.36 8.63 0.70
N ALA A 24 3.55 8.28 0.20
CA ALA A 24 4.36 9.21 -0.60
C ALA A 24 3.66 9.60 -1.91
N THR A 25 2.93 8.67 -2.54
CA THR A 25 2.19 8.96 -3.78
C THR A 25 0.95 9.78 -3.54
N TRP A 26 0.21 9.54 -2.45
CA TRP A 26 -0.87 10.45 -2.04
C TRP A 26 -0.37 11.86 -1.72
N LEU A 27 0.78 11.98 -1.04
CA LEU A 27 1.40 13.28 -0.79
C LEU A 27 1.79 13.98 -2.10
N ASN A 28 2.37 13.23 -3.05
CA ASN A 28 2.68 13.76 -4.38
C ASN A 28 1.42 14.20 -5.13
N THR A 29 0.34 13.42 -5.09
CA THR A 29 -0.94 13.80 -5.71
C THR A 29 -1.51 15.08 -5.08
N ALA A 30 -1.43 15.22 -3.74
CA ALA A 30 -1.85 16.44 -3.05
C ALA A 30 -1.01 17.67 -3.47
N LEU A 31 0.30 17.51 -3.62
CA LEU A 31 1.19 18.55 -4.13
C LEU A 31 0.86 18.93 -5.57
N VAL A 32 0.62 17.94 -6.44
CA VAL A 32 0.22 18.18 -7.83
C VAL A 32 -1.11 18.94 -7.87
N MET A 33 -2.11 18.57 -7.08
CA MET A 33 -3.38 19.29 -7.02
C MET A 33 -3.26 20.71 -6.44
N ALA A 34 -2.34 20.94 -5.51
CA ALA A 34 -2.17 22.24 -4.88
C ALA A 34 -1.40 23.24 -5.77
N PHE A 35 -0.49 22.76 -6.61
CA PHE A 35 0.47 23.59 -7.32
C PHE A 35 0.45 23.46 -8.86
N SER A 36 -0.18 22.43 -9.42
CA SER A 36 -0.23 22.23 -10.87
C SER A 36 -1.38 23.03 -11.49
N PRO A 37 -1.13 23.82 -12.55
CA PRO A 37 -2.19 24.43 -13.35
C PRO A 37 -2.73 23.46 -14.43
N PHE A 38 -2.17 22.25 -14.54
CA PHE A 38 -2.52 21.27 -15.58
C PHE A 38 -3.41 20.14 -15.03
N ASN A 39 -4.69 20.15 -15.42
CA ASN A 39 -5.67 19.13 -15.03
C ASN A 39 -5.25 17.69 -15.40
N ILE A 40 -4.51 17.51 -16.50
CA ILE A 40 -4.02 16.19 -16.94
C ILE A 40 -3.04 15.58 -15.92
N LEU A 41 -2.19 16.42 -15.30
CA LEU A 41 -1.27 15.97 -14.25
C LEU A 41 -2.03 15.55 -12.99
N GLU A 42 -3.07 16.28 -12.62
CA GLU A 42 -3.91 15.94 -11.46
C GLU A 42 -4.62 14.60 -11.65
N VAL A 43 -5.26 14.40 -12.80
CA VAL A 43 -5.98 13.17 -13.11
C VAL A 43 -5.03 11.97 -13.17
N SER A 44 -3.87 12.12 -13.80
CA SER A 44 -2.87 11.04 -13.87
C SER A 44 -2.28 10.71 -12.50
N ALA A 45 -1.99 11.71 -11.66
CA ALA A 45 -1.51 11.50 -10.29
C ALA A 45 -2.57 10.81 -9.41
N LEU A 46 -3.85 11.18 -9.56
CA LEU A 46 -4.96 10.50 -8.89
C LEU A 46 -5.06 9.03 -9.30
N LEU A 47 -5.08 8.76 -10.62
CA LEU A 47 -5.19 7.40 -11.13
C LEU A 47 -4.03 6.53 -10.63
N PHE A 48 -2.81 7.06 -10.67
CA PHE A 48 -1.64 6.34 -10.17
C PHE A 48 -1.73 6.03 -8.68
N SER A 49 -2.16 7.01 -7.86
CA SER A 49 -2.32 6.83 -6.42
C SER A 49 -3.40 5.80 -6.07
N VAL A 50 -4.53 5.81 -6.78
CA VAL A 50 -5.61 4.84 -6.59
C VAL A 50 -5.13 3.42 -6.95
N VAL A 51 -4.43 3.24 -8.07
CA VAL A 51 -3.89 1.94 -8.48
C VAL A 51 -2.90 1.40 -7.45
N LEU A 52 -1.99 2.23 -6.94
CA LEU A 52 -1.06 1.83 -5.89
C LEU A 52 -1.76 1.46 -4.58
N THR A 53 -2.81 2.20 -4.21
CA THR A 53 -3.61 1.91 -3.03
C THR A 53 -4.30 0.54 -3.16
N GLN A 54 -4.90 0.25 -4.32
CA GLN A 54 -5.49 -1.06 -4.60
C GLN A 54 -4.45 -2.19 -4.53
N CYS A 55 -3.25 -1.95 -5.07
CA CYS A 55 -2.15 -2.91 -5.03
C CYS A 55 -1.67 -3.18 -3.60
N ALA A 56 -1.54 -2.13 -2.78
CA ALA A 56 -1.19 -2.24 -1.36
C ALA A 56 -2.26 -3.05 -0.60
N ILE A 57 -3.54 -2.79 -0.82
CA ILE A 57 -4.64 -3.54 -0.19
C ILE A 57 -4.61 -5.01 -0.61
N TYR A 58 -4.44 -5.29 -1.91
CA TYR A 58 -4.36 -6.66 -2.43
C TYR A 58 -3.19 -7.44 -1.81
N LEU A 59 -2.00 -6.82 -1.76
CA LEU A 59 -0.82 -7.43 -1.15
C LEU A 59 -1.01 -7.65 0.35
N THR A 60 -1.65 -6.69 1.04
CA THR A 60 -2.02 -6.81 2.46
C THR A 60 -2.94 -8.00 2.68
N LYS A 61 -3.98 -8.18 1.86
CA LYS A 61 -4.90 -9.33 1.93
C LYS A 61 -4.19 -10.64 1.66
N HIS A 62 -3.25 -10.67 0.71
CA HIS A 62 -2.46 -11.86 0.40
C HIS A 62 -1.55 -12.26 1.59
N ILE A 63 -0.87 -11.30 2.21
CA ILE A 63 0.01 -11.53 3.36
C ILE A 63 -0.80 -11.87 4.61
N ALA A 64 -1.97 -11.27 4.80
CA ALA A 64 -2.90 -11.59 5.89
C ALA A 64 -3.34 -13.07 5.89
N LYS A 65 -3.41 -13.73 4.73
CA LYS A 65 -3.68 -15.18 4.68
C LYS A 65 -2.55 -16.02 5.26
N GLN A 66 -1.32 -15.50 5.23
CA GLN A 66 -0.11 -16.22 5.67
C GLN A 66 0.34 -15.82 7.09
N ASN A 67 -0.02 -14.63 7.56
CA ASN A 67 0.40 -14.08 8.86
C ASN A 67 -0.81 -13.64 9.70
N LYS A 68 -0.97 -14.25 10.89
CA LYS A 68 -2.08 -13.97 11.82
C LYS A 68 -2.08 -12.52 12.32
N ILE A 69 -0.91 -11.89 12.50
CA ILE A 69 -0.82 -10.51 13.02
C ILE A 69 -1.36 -9.54 11.98
N VAL A 70 -0.88 -9.66 10.74
CA VAL A 70 -1.35 -8.84 9.60
C VAL A 70 -2.83 -9.07 9.35
N ARG A 71 -3.33 -10.30 9.55
CA ARG A 71 -4.77 -10.60 9.46
C ARG A 71 -5.59 -9.82 10.47
N THR A 72 -5.17 -9.73 11.72
CA THR A 72 -5.89 -8.96 12.75
C THR A 72 -5.96 -7.48 12.39
N VAL A 73 -4.85 -6.91 11.92
CA VAL A 73 -4.80 -5.50 11.48
C VAL A 73 -5.70 -5.29 10.27
N TYR A 74 -5.63 -6.17 9.26
CA TYR A 74 -6.49 -6.12 8.09
C TYR A 74 -7.98 -6.27 8.47
N LYS A 75 -8.33 -7.16 9.41
CA LYS A 75 -9.68 -7.29 9.97
C LYS A 75 -10.18 -6.00 10.59
N SER A 76 -9.31 -5.36 11.38
CA SER A 76 -9.62 -4.11 12.07
C SER A 76 -9.83 -2.95 11.10
N LEU A 77 -9.09 -2.92 9.98
CA LEU A 77 -9.15 -1.83 8.99
C LEU A 77 -10.30 -1.99 7.99
N PHE A 78 -10.63 -3.22 7.59
CA PHE A 78 -11.58 -3.49 6.51
C PHE A 78 -12.85 -4.24 6.95
N GLY A 79 -12.96 -4.66 8.22
CA GLY A 79 -14.15 -5.30 8.78
C GLY A 79 -14.43 -6.74 8.34
N GLU A 80 -13.51 -7.39 7.59
CA GLU A 80 -13.66 -8.77 7.05
C GLU A 80 -13.29 -9.89 8.04
#